data_AF-A0A0S9SB82-F1
#
_entry.id   AF-A0A0S9SB82-F1
#
_cell.length_a   1.000
_cell.length_b   1.000
_cell.length_c   1.000
_cell.angle_alpha   90.00
_cell.angle_beta   90.00
_cell.angle_gamma   90.00
#
_symmetry.space_group_name_H-M   'P 1'
#
loop_
_entity.id
_entity.type
_entity.pdbx_description
1 polymer ?
#
loop_
_entity_poly.entity_id
_entity_poly.type
_entity_poly.pdbx_seq_one_letter_code
_entity_poly.pdbx_strand_id
1 'polypeptide(L)'
;MTIPLPPRLIRIATTLFRRVTLGRVPRLFDAGYYRTQHPDVARSGIDPFLHYVWRGAAQNRDPSADFDTAFYKHQSGRIRLDPVRHYLRFGAKAGLDPNPNFSTLMYVARYPDIGAAGVNPLLHYRQDGRAEGRVAAPSASQPEEWVPFQGVREAHRWVYPAQGSSRFSVTLRRDVPATACPTALPRLCLVLTLDGAEIDGLVQSFDAFAHSAADAITLTVDTTLRPHPPRPTLVLALEHAFHGPGPGGTIQLRYAEARIWDVVPERPHVLRICPAGALSIQVL
;
A
#
# COMPACT_ATOMS: atom_id res chain seq x y z
N MET A 1 -41.68 -0.80 -38.88
CA MET A 1 -41.77 -0.07 -37.59
C MET A 1 -41.32 -1.03 -36.50
N THR A 2 -40.04 -1.02 -36.13
CA THR A 2 -39.50 -1.91 -35.09
C THR A 2 -39.89 -1.37 -33.72
N ILE A 3 -40.81 -2.05 -33.03
CA ILE A 3 -41.16 -1.69 -31.65
C ILE A 3 -39.93 -1.98 -30.79
N PRO A 4 -39.32 -0.98 -30.13
CA PRO A 4 -38.17 -1.23 -29.27
C PRO A 4 -38.60 -2.15 -28.10
N LEU A 5 -37.80 -3.17 -27.83
CA LEU A 5 -38.08 -4.10 -26.73
C LEU A 5 -38.22 -3.33 -25.40
N PRO A 6 -39.21 -3.66 -24.56
CA PRO A 6 -39.36 -3.00 -23.27
C PRO A 6 -38.12 -3.27 -22.38
N PRO A 7 -37.65 -2.28 -21.59
CA PRO A 7 -36.42 -2.39 -20.80
C PRO A 7 -36.36 -3.61 -19.87
N ARG A 8 -37.52 -4.08 -19.38
CA ARG A 8 -37.61 -5.30 -18.57
C ARG A 8 -37.21 -6.55 -19.34
N LEU A 9 -37.63 -6.70 -20.60
CA LEU A 9 -37.27 -7.85 -21.44
C LEU A 9 -35.79 -7.79 -21.84
N ILE A 10 -35.27 -6.60 -22.15
CA ILE A 10 -33.83 -6.39 -22.38
C ILE A 10 -33.03 -6.83 -21.15
N ARG A 11 -33.48 -6.49 -19.95
CA ARG A 11 -32.82 -6.89 -18.70
C ARG A 11 -32.78 -8.40 -18.51
N ILE A 12 -33.88 -9.09 -18.77
CA ILE A 12 -33.96 -10.55 -18.65
C ILE A 12 -32.96 -11.20 -19.62
N ALA A 13 -33.02 -10.81 -20.90
CA ALA A 13 -32.15 -11.36 -21.94
C ALA A 13 -30.66 -11.10 -21.63
N THR A 14 -30.31 -9.87 -21.29
CA THR A 14 -28.92 -9.49 -20.96
C THR A 14 -28.43 -10.10 -19.64
N THR A 15 -29.31 -10.30 -18.65
CA THR A 15 -28.97 -11.02 -17.42
C THR A 15 -28.64 -12.48 -17.71
N LEU A 16 -29.44 -13.15 -18.55
CA LEU A 16 -29.18 -14.54 -18.94
C LEU A 16 -27.86 -14.64 -19.70
N PHE A 17 -27.65 -13.75 -20.68
CA PHE A 17 -26.40 -13.67 -21.42
C PHE A 17 -25.19 -13.42 -20.51
N ARG A 18 -25.28 -12.48 -19.56
CA ARG A 18 -24.23 -12.24 -18.55
C ARG A 18 -23.95 -13.50 -17.74
N ARG A 19 -24.97 -14.22 -17.28
CA ARG A 19 -24.77 -15.45 -16.48
C ARG A 19 -23.94 -16.48 -17.24
N VAL A 20 -24.20 -16.64 -18.54
CA VAL A 20 -23.49 -17.59 -19.41
C VAL A 20 -22.06 -17.12 -19.72
N THR A 21 -21.87 -15.84 -20.05
CA THR A 21 -20.59 -15.34 -20.56
C THR A 21 -19.64 -14.81 -19.48
N LEU A 22 -20.19 -14.16 -18.46
CA LEU A 22 -19.43 -13.48 -17.41
C LEU A 22 -19.58 -14.18 -16.05
N GLY A 23 -20.56 -15.07 -15.88
CA GLY A 23 -20.78 -15.76 -14.61
C GLY A 23 -21.29 -14.82 -13.51
N ARG A 24 -20.94 -15.10 -12.25
CA ARG A 24 -21.47 -14.38 -11.07
C ARG A 24 -21.00 -12.92 -11.03
N VAL A 25 -21.89 -12.02 -10.58
CA VAL A 25 -21.56 -10.61 -10.30
C VAL A 25 -20.64 -10.56 -9.07
N PRO A 26 -19.46 -9.92 -9.16
CA PRO A 26 -18.54 -9.80 -8.04
C PRO A 26 -19.14 -8.99 -6.89
N ARG A 27 -18.77 -9.33 -5.65
CA ARG A 27 -19.33 -8.66 -4.46
C ARG A 27 -19.09 -7.15 -4.44
N LEU A 28 -17.98 -6.67 -5.00
CA LEU A 28 -17.64 -5.24 -5.07
C LEU A 28 -18.38 -4.47 -6.18
N PHE A 29 -19.27 -5.10 -6.95
CA PHE A 29 -20.16 -4.41 -7.87
C PHE A 29 -21.54 -4.21 -7.24
N ASP A 30 -22.00 -2.96 -7.18
CA ASP A 30 -23.33 -2.59 -6.68
C ASP A 30 -24.22 -2.16 -7.85
N ALA A 31 -25.13 -3.05 -8.25
CA ALA A 31 -26.05 -2.81 -9.35
C ALA A 31 -27.06 -1.69 -9.07
N GLY A 32 -27.38 -1.42 -7.80
CA GLY A 32 -28.27 -0.33 -7.39
C GLY A 32 -27.55 1.01 -7.58
N TYR A 33 -26.40 1.16 -6.93
CA TYR A 33 -25.52 2.31 -7.08
C TYR A 33 -25.25 2.62 -8.55
N TYR A 34 -24.84 1.62 -9.33
CA TYR A 34 -24.45 1.80 -10.73
C TYR A 34 -25.59 2.35 -11.59
N ARG A 35 -26.84 1.90 -11.35
CA ARG A 35 -28.00 2.43 -12.10
C ARG A 35 -28.38 3.84 -11.66
N THR A 36 -28.23 4.16 -10.38
CA THR A 36 -28.50 5.50 -9.85
C THR A 36 -27.52 6.52 -10.43
N GLN A 37 -26.22 6.17 -10.50
CA GLN A 37 -25.19 7.02 -11.09
C GLN A 37 -25.26 7.10 -12.62
N HIS A 38 -25.90 6.12 -13.27
CA HIS A 38 -25.97 6.02 -14.73
C HIS A 38 -27.41 5.83 -15.24
N PRO A 39 -28.19 6.93 -15.31
CA PRO A 39 -29.59 6.89 -15.76
C PRO A 39 -29.77 6.39 -17.20
N ASP A 40 -28.75 6.49 -18.05
CA ASP A 40 -28.71 5.88 -19.38
C ASP A 40 -28.79 4.35 -19.32
N VAL A 41 -28.04 3.73 -18.40
CA VAL A 41 -28.07 2.28 -18.18
C VAL A 41 -29.42 1.86 -17.62
N ALA A 42 -29.95 2.63 -16.65
CA ALA A 42 -31.27 2.37 -16.08
C ALA A 42 -32.38 2.39 -17.14
N ARG A 43 -32.38 3.37 -18.04
CA ARG A 43 -33.35 3.48 -19.15
C ARG A 43 -33.16 2.40 -20.21
N SER A 44 -31.92 2.00 -20.51
CA SER A 44 -31.64 0.96 -21.51
C SER A 44 -32.15 -0.43 -21.13
N GLY A 45 -32.31 -0.70 -19.83
CA GLY A 45 -32.66 -2.03 -19.33
C GLY A 45 -31.53 -3.05 -19.40
N ILE A 46 -30.34 -2.72 -19.89
CA ILE A 46 -29.20 -3.65 -19.93
C ILE A 46 -28.81 -4.06 -18.50
N ASP A 47 -28.44 -5.33 -18.30
CA ASP A 47 -27.84 -5.80 -17.03
C ASP A 47 -26.67 -4.87 -16.63
N PRO A 48 -26.71 -4.23 -15.45
CA PRO A 48 -25.72 -3.21 -15.09
C PRO A 48 -24.28 -3.72 -15.07
N PHE A 49 -24.07 -4.96 -14.64
CA PHE A 49 -22.73 -5.52 -14.56
C PHE A 49 -22.21 -5.93 -15.95
N LEU A 50 -23.09 -6.45 -16.82
CA LEU A 50 -22.75 -6.66 -18.22
C LEU A 50 -22.33 -5.34 -18.88
N HIS A 51 -23.12 -4.28 -18.66
CA HIS A 51 -22.78 -2.95 -19.17
C HIS A 51 -21.44 -2.45 -18.62
N TYR A 52 -21.19 -2.62 -17.32
CA TYR A 52 -19.93 -2.21 -16.70
C TYR A 52 -18.72 -2.89 -17.36
N VAL A 53 -18.75 -4.21 -17.53
CA VAL A 53 -17.65 -4.97 -18.12
C VAL A 53 -17.43 -4.59 -19.58
N TRP A 54 -18.49 -4.36 -20.36
CA TRP A 54 -18.39 -4.06 -21.79
C TRP A 54 -18.05 -2.61 -22.10
N ARG A 55 -18.52 -1.66 -21.30
CA ARG A 55 -18.39 -0.22 -21.59
C ARG A 55 -18.01 0.59 -20.36
N GLY A 56 -18.63 0.32 -19.22
CA GLY A 56 -18.47 1.15 -18.02
C GLY A 56 -17.03 1.29 -17.56
N ALA A 57 -16.29 0.19 -17.48
CA ALA A 57 -14.89 0.19 -17.06
C ALA A 57 -13.98 0.97 -18.03
N ALA A 58 -14.24 0.88 -19.33
CA ALA A 58 -13.51 1.66 -20.34
C ALA A 58 -13.80 3.16 -20.21
N GLN A 59 -15.02 3.52 -19.81
CA GLN A 59 -15.49 4.88 -19.56
C GLN A 59 -15.19 5.38 -18.12
N ASN A 60 -14.39 4.66 -17.34
CA ASN A 60 -14.06 5.00 -15.96
C ASN A 60 -15.28 5.15 -15.03
N ARG A 61 -16.38 4.45 -15.30
CA ARG A 61 -17.57 4.46 -14.43
C ARG A 61 -17.32 3.65 -13.17
N ASP A 62 -17.79 4.12 -12.02
CA ASP A 62 -17.52 3.45 -10.75
C ASP A 62 -18.52 2.31 -10.48
N PRO A 63 -18.05 1.10 -10.14
CA PRO A 63 -18.90 -0.08 -9.96
C PRO A 63 -19.63 -0.08 -8.60
N SER A 64 -19.15 0.71 -7.64
CA SER A 64 -19.74 0.89 -6.31
C SER A 64 -19.19 2.18 -5.68
N ALA A 65 -19.79 2.63 -4.58
CA ALA A 65 -19.31 3.80 -3.84
C ALA A 65 -17.88 3.64 -3.26
N ASP A 66 -17.43 2.40 -3.07
CA ASP A 66 -16.14 2.10 -2.43
C ASP A 66 -15.05 1.72 -3.45
N PHE A 67 -15.25 1.95 -4.75
CA PHE A 67 -14.30 1.59 -5.80
C PHE A 67 -14.26 2.65 -6.89
N ASP A 68 -13.09 3.22 -7.12
CA ASP A 68 -12.84 4.22 -8.15
C ASP A 68 -12.13 3.55 -9.33
N THR A 69 -12.83 3.46 -10.46
CA THR A 69 -12.31 2.77 -11.65
C THR A 69 -11.13 3.52 -12.27
N ALA A 70 -11.20 4.85 -12.34
CA ALA A 70 -10.15 5.65 -12.97
C ALA A 70 -8.84 5.52 -12.17
N PHE A 71 -8.96 5.72 -10.86
CA PHE A 71 -7.87 5.61 -9.90
C PHE A 71 -7.23 4.22 -9.91
N TYR A 72 -8.06 3.18 -9.91
CA TYR A 72 -7.56 1.81 -9.94
C TYR A 72 -6.83 1.49 -11.25
N LYS A 73 -7.38 1.89 -12.40
CA LYS A 73 -6.75 1.66 -13.71
C LYS A 73 -5.43 2.40 -13.87
N HIS A 74 -5.31 3.59 -13.29
CA HIS A 74 -4.06 4.34 -13.27
C HIS A 74 -2.93 3.53 -12.61
N GLN A 75 -3.22 2.88 -11.49
CA GLN A 75 -2.24 2.03 -10.78
C GLN A 75 -2.03 0.66 -11.46
N SER A 76 -3.10 0.02 -11.91
CA SER A 76 -3.03 -1.35 -12.44
C SER A 76 -2.47 -1.43 -13.86
N GLY A 77 -2.43 -0.31 -14.58
CA GLY A 77 -2.07 -0.28 -16.00
C GLY A 77 -3.05 -1.08 -16.86
N ARG A 78 -2.52 -1.72 -17.92
CA ARG A 78 -3.34 -2.50 -18.86
C ARG A 78 -3.69 -3.86 -18.27
N ILE A 79 -4.96 -4.05 -17.93
CA ILE A 79 -5.50 -5.28 -17.35
C ILE A 79 -6.40 -6.01 -18.36
N ARG A 80 -6.38 -7.36 -18.32
CA ARG A 80 -7.26 -8.20 -19.17
C ARG A 80 -8.67 -8.39 -18.61
N LEU A 81 -8.82 -8.25 -17.30
CA LEU A 81 -10.10 -8.34 -16.60
C LEU A 81 -10.71 -6.96 -16.41
N ASP A 82 -12.00 -6.89 -16.12
CA ASP A 82 -12.58 -5.66 -15.60
C ASP A 82 -11.94 -5.29 -14.24
N PRO A 83 -11.86 -3.99 -13.89
CA PRO A 83 -11.20 -3.50 -12.69
C PRO A 83 -11.63 -4.21 -11.39
N VAL A 84 -12.93 -4.45 -11.21
CA VAL A 84 -13.46 -5.11 -10.00
C VAL A 84 -12.93 -6.53 -9.88
N ARG A 85 -13.02 -7.32 -10.96
CA ARG A 85 -12.50 -8.69 -10.95
C ARG A 85 -10.98 -8.72 -10.82
N HIS A 86 -10.30 -7.79 -11.48
CA HIS A 86 -8.86 -7.68 -11.38
C HIS A 86 -8.44 -7.41 -9.94
N TYR A 87 -9.08 -6.45 -9.26
CA TYR A 87 -8.80 -6.15 -7.85
C TYR A 87 -9.05 -7.35 -6.94
N LEU A 88 -10.20 -8.00 -7.06
CA LEU A 88 -10.55 -9.15 -6.23
C LEU A 88 -9.60 -10.33 -6.41
N ARG A 89 -9.08 -10.54 -7.62
CA ARG A 89 -8.23 -11.71 -7.93
C ARG A 89 -6.73 -11.44 -7.76
N PHE A 90 -6.29 -10.24 -8.13
CA PHE A 90 -4.88 -9.89 -8.23
C PHE A 90 -4.56 -8.59 -7.51
N GLY A 91 -5.33 -7.52 -7.74
CA GLY A 91 -4.97 -6.19 -7.27
C GLY A 91 -4.81 -6.06 -5.77
N ALA A 92 -5.73 -6.62 -4.99
CA ALA A 92 -5.64 -6.58 -3.53
C ALA A 92 -4.40 -7.33 -3.01
N LYS A 93 -4.03 -8.45 -3.66
CA LYS A 93 -2.82 -9.20 -3.32
C LYS A 93 -1.56 -8.45 -3.74
N ALA A 94 -1.63 -7.72 -4.85
CA ALA A 94 -0.58 -6.86 -5.37
C ALA A 94 -0.57 -5.46 -4.71
N GLY A 95 -1.28 -5.28 -3.60
CA GLY A 95 -1.27 -4.02 -2.85
C GLY A 95 -1.86 -2.81 -3.55
N LEU A 96 -2.56 -3.00 -4.67
CA LEU A 96 -3.18 -1.90 -5.40
C LEU A 96 -4.35 -1.33 -4.60
N ASP A 97 -4.56 -0.02 -4.69
CA ASP A 97 -5.61 0.65 -3.93
C ASP A 97 -6.87 0.82 -4.77
N PRO A 98 -8.04 0.37 -4.29
CA PRO A 98 -9.28 0.38 -5.06
C PRO A 98 -9.92 1.76 -5.16
N ASN A 99 -9.55 2.70 -4.28
CA ASN A 99 -10.00 4.08 -4.30
C ASN A 99 -9.03 4.98 -3.50
N PRO A 100 -9.11 6.32 -3.66
CA PRO A 100 -8.22 7.27 -2.97
C PRO A 100 -8.32 7.25 -1.43
N ASN A 101 -9.44 6.78 -0.88
CA ASN A 101 -9.74 6.76 0.56
C ASN A 101 -9.51 5.38 1.22
N PHE A 102 -8.89 4.44 0.49
CA PHE A 102 -8.61 3.10 1.00
C PHE A 102 -7.26 2.59 0.50
N SER A 103 -6.31 2.48 1.41
CA SER A 103 -5.05 1.78 1.18
C SER A 103 -5.19 0.31 1.57
N THR A 104 -5.08 -0.56 0.57
CA THR A 104 -5.07 -2.02 0.72
C THR A 104 -3.96 -2.46 1.65
N LEU A 105 -2.75 -1.93 1.45
CA LEU A 105 -1.57 -2.31 2.23
C LEU A 105 -1.66 -1.84 3.67
N MET A 106 -2.06 -0.59 3.89
CA MET A 106 -2.20 -0.06 5.24
C MET A 106 -3.30 -0.78 6.01
N TYR A 107 -4.39 -1.17 5.34
CA TYR A 107 -5.45 -1.92 5.99
C TYR A 107 -4.96 -3.29 6.47
N VAL A 108 -4.22 -4.03 5.62
CA VAL A 108 -3.64 -5.33 5.99
C VAL A 108 -2.58 -5.19 7.07
N ALA A 109 -1.70 -4.19 6.98
CA ALA A 109 -0.66 -3.95 7.98
C ALA A 109 -1.25 -3.59 9.35
N ARG A 110 -2.37 -2.86 9.37
CA ARG A 110 -3.09 -2.48 10.58
C ARG A 110 -3.88 -3.64 11.19
N TYR A 111 -4.38 -4.55 10.36
CA TYR A 111 -5.24 -5.66 10.77
C TYR A 111 -4.63 -7.00 10.32
N PRO A 112 -3.62 -7.52 11.05
CA PRO A 112 -2.89 -8.73 10.66
C PRO A 112 -3.76 -9.97 10.53
N ASP A 113 -4.89 -10.02 11.26
CA ASP A 113 -5.90 -11.08 11.15
C ASP A 113 -6.49 -11.20 9.73
N ILE A 114 -6.66 -10.06 9.04
CA ILE A 114 -7.16 -10.02 7.66
C ILE A 114 -6.11 -10.51 6.68
N GLY A 115 -4.85 -10.09 6.89
CA GLY A 115 -3.70 -10.56 6.10
C GLY A 115 -3.51 -12.06 6.22
N ALA A 116 -3.50 -12.58 7.45
CA ALA A 116 -3.33 -14.01 7.74
C ALA A 116 -4.47 -14.86 7.17
N ALA A 117 -5.72 -14.36 7.22
CA ALA A 117 -6.87 -15.04 6.66
C ALA A 117 -6.95 -14.97 5.12
N GLY A 118 -6.11 -14.14 4.48
CA GLY A 118 -6.11 -13.95 3.03
C GLY A 118 -7.43 -13.34 2.49
N VAL A 119 -8.17 -12.65 3.35
CA VAL A 119 -9.45 -12.03 3.00
C VAL A 119 -9.19 -10.74 2.21
N ASN A 120 -10.02 -10.46 1.20
CA ASN A 120 -9.88 -9.23 0.43
C ASN A 120 -10.13 -7.99 1.34
N PRO A 121 -9.17 -7.06 1.47
CA PRO A 121 -9.23 -5.98 2.46
C PRO A 121 -10.42 -5.04 2.30
N LEU A 122 -10.68 -4.55 1.09
CA LEU A 122 -11.82 -3.67 0.84
C LEU A 122 -13.15 -4.39 1.08
N LEU A 123 -13.23 -5.67 0.68
CA LEU A 123 -14.43 -6.45 0.91
C LEU A 123 -14.70 -6.63 2.40
N HIS A 124 -13.68 -6.99 3.19
CA HIS A 124 -13.79 -7.08 4.64
C HIS A 124 -14.23 -5.74 5.25
N TYR A 125 -13.54 -4.66 4.87
CA TYR A 125 -13.85 -3.32 5.40
C TYR A 125 -15.31 -2.93 5.16
N ARG A 126 -15.82 -3.19 3.95
CA ARG A 126 -17.19 -2.85 3.58
C ARG A 126 -18.23 -3.74 4.28
N GLN A 127 -17.93 -5.02 4.49
CA GLN A 127 -18.90 -5.98 5.06
C GLN A 127 -18.94 -5.93 6.59
N ASP A 128 -17.78 -5.90 7.22
CA ASP A 128 -17.64 -6.12 8.66
C ASP A 128 -16.84 -4.99 9.32
N GLY A 129 -15.69 -4.63 8.72
CA GLY A 129 -14.73 -3.71 9.32
C GLY A 129 -15.29 -2.34 9.70
N ARG A 130 -16.19 -1.74 8.90
CA ARG A 130 -16.84 -0.46 9.26
C ARG A 130 -17.69 -0.59 10.53
N ALA A 131 -18.47 -1.66 10.64
CA ALA A 131 -19.31 -1.90 11.81
C ALA A 131 -18.48 -2.25 13.05
N GLU A 132 -17.33 -2.88 12.85
CA GLU A 132 -16.34 -3.17 13.90
C GLU A 132 -15.52 -1.94 14.34
N GLY A 133 -15.72 -0.77 13.71
CA GLY A 133 -14.95 0.44 14.01
C GLY A 133 -13.50 0.40 13.48
N ARG A 134 -13.19 -0.51 12.54
CA ARG A 134 -11.90 -0.52 11.86
C ARG A 134 -11.76 0.71 10.98
N VAL A 135 -10.55 1.23 10.86
CA VAL A 135 -10.24 2.49 10.17
C VAL A 135 -9.38 2.18 8.95
N ALA A 136 -9.86 2.59 7.76
CA ALA A 136 -9.06 2.61 6.55
C ALA A 136 -8.20 3.87 6.48
N ALA A 137 -6.96 3.73 6.04
CA ALA A 137 -6.12 4.87 5.67
C ALA A 137 -6.37 5.22 4.20
N PRO A 138 -6.25 6.50 3.79
CA PRO A 138 -6.30 6.83 2.36
C PRO A 138 -5.06 6.34 1.60
N SER A 139 -5.19 6.22 0.28
CA SER A 139 -4.17 5.67 -0.61
C SER A 139 -2.93 6.55 -0.70
N ALA A 140 -1.74 5.93 -0.72
CA ALA A 140 -0.48 6.61 -1.00
C ALA A 140 -0.23 6.84 -2.50
N SER A 141 -1.06 6.27 -3.38
CA SER A 141 -0.94 6.36 -4.83
C SER A 141 -1.60 7.61 -5.44
N GLN A 142 -2.04 8.56 -4.61
CA GLN A 142 -2.50 9.87 -5.08
C GLN A 142 -1.29 10.67 -5.58
N PRO A 143 -1.27 11.16 -6.84
CA PRO A 143 -0.11 11.87 -7.39
C PRO A 143 0.26 13.21 -6.72
N GLU A 144 -0.50 13.72 -5.74
CA GLU A 144 -0.20 15.02 -5.11
C GLU A 144 -0.35 15.06 -3.58
N GLU A 145 -0.77 13.97 -2.93
CA GLU A 145 -0.85 13.89 -1.46
C GLU A 145 -0.42 12.52 -0.94
N TRP A 146 0.81 12.46 -0.42
CA TRP A 146 1.28 11.34 0.38
C TRP A 146 0.54 11.29 1.71
N VAL A 147 -0.37 10.33 1.86
CA VAL A 147 -1.07 10.12 3.11
C VAL A 147 -0.14 9.52 4.17
N PRO A 148 -0.02 10.13 5.36
CA PRO A 148 0.90 9.68 6.41
C PRO A 148 0.53 8.31 6.97
N PHE A 149 1.54 7.59 7.49
CA PHE A 149 1.32 6.51 8.45
C PHE A 149 0.46 7.06 9.59
N GLN A 150 -0.83 6.74 9.63
CA GLN A 150 -1.71 7.25 10.68
C GLN A 150 -1.17 6.85 12.06
N GLY A 151 -0.86 7.86 12.89
CA GLY A 151 -0.21 7.73 14.19
C GLY A 151 1.27 8.19 14.21
N VAL A 152 1.90 8.34 13.04
CA VAL A 152 3.26 8.86 12.90
C VAL A 152 3.16 10.26 12.30
N ARG A 153 3.55 11.27 13.10
CA ARG A 153 3.58 12.66 12.64
C ARG A 153 4.53 12.77 11.45
N GLU A 154 4.28 13.70 10.54
CA GLU A 154 5.16 13.93 9.37
C GLU A 154 6.63 14.15 9.78
N ALA A 155 6.87 14.86 10.88
CA ALA A 155 8.20 15.05 11.46
C ALA A 155 8.92 13.74 11.87
N HIS A 156 8.17 12.65 12.02
CA HIS A 156 8.66 11.33 12.42
C HIS A 156 8.73 10.37 11.22
N ARG A 157 8.65 10.89 9.99
CA ARG A 157 8.83 10.15 8.75
C ARG A 157 10.04 10.71 8.03
N TRP A 158 11.11 9.94 7.94
CA TRP A 158 12.31 10.34 7.21
C TRP A 158 12.48 9.47 5.98
N VAL A 159 12.65 10.12 4.83
CA VAL A 159 12.69 9.47 3.52
C VAL A 159 14.13 9.46 3.01
N TYR A 160 14.60 8.30 2.58
CA TYR A 160 15.93 8.13 1.99
C TYR A 160 15.87 7.40 0.64
N PRO A 161 16.68 7.82 -0.34
CA PRO A 161 17.57 8.99 -0.27
C PRO A 161 16.78 10.31 -0.14
N ALA A 162 17.36 11.29 0.55
CA ALA A 162 16.75 12.59 0.74
C ALA A 162 16.65 13.33 -0.60
N GLN A 163 15.72 14.29 -0.72
CA GLN A 163 15.56 15.06 -1.95
C GLN A 163 16.89 15.75 -2.34
N GLY A 164 17.36 15.50 -3.56
CA GLY A 164 18.62 16.05 -4.07
C GLY A 164 19.87 15.25 -3.68
N SER A 165 19.72 14.15 -2.93
CA SER A 165 20.81 13.24 -2.60
C SER A 165 20.63 11.91 -3.34
N SER A 166 21.75 11.28 -3.71
CA SER A 166 21.75 9.93 -4.29
C SER A 166 22.45 8.92 -3.40
N ARG A 167 23.12 9.37 -2.33
CA ARG A 167 23.90 8.51 -1.45
C ARG A 167 23.57 8.75 0.01
N PHE A 168 23.46 7.67 0.77
CA PHE A 168 23.33 7.71 2.22
C PHE A 168 23.88 6.42 2.83
N SER A 169 24.14 6.43 4.13
CA SER A 169 24.51 5.25 4.88
C SER A 169 23.62 5.07 6.12
N VAL A 170 23.38 3.81 6.46
CA VAL A 170 22.73 3.38 7.70
C VAL A 170 23.74 2.53 8.46
N THR A 171 24.07 2.94 9.68
CA THR A 171 25.04 2.23 10.52
C THR A 171 24.39 1.77 11.80
N LEU A 172 24.36 0.47 12.05
CA LEU A 172 23.99 -0.11 13.35
C LEU A 172 25.15 0.09 14.32
N ARG A 173 24.86 0.51 15.56
CA ARG A 173 25.89 0.87 16.55
C ARG A 173 25.54 0.38 17.95
N ARG A 174 26.54 -0.04 18.71
CA ARG A 174 26.39 -0.40 20.15
C ARG A 174 26.70 0.76 21.09
N ASP A 175 27.47 1.73 20.63
CA ASP A 175 28.14 2.76 21.42
C ASP A 175 27.40 4.12 21.46
N VAL A 176 26.12 4.18 21.08
CA VAL A 176 25.34 5.42 21.10
C VAL A 176 24.77 5.66 22.50
N PRO A 177 25.25 6.65 23.28
CA PRO A 177 24.73 6.88 24.63
C PRO A 177 23.31 7.45 24.58
N ALA A 178 22.51 7.23 25.63
CA ALA A 178 21.15 7.78 25.72
C ALA A 178 21.12 9.32 25.61
N THR A 179 22.15 10.00 26.11
CA THR A 179 22.31 11.46 26.04
C THR A 179 22.48 11.98 24.61
N ALA A 180 22.93 11.16 23.67
CA ALA A 180 23.02 11.54 22.25
C ALA A 180 21.66 11.58 21.54
N CYS A 181 20.62 11.02 22.15
CA CYS A 181 19.27 10.96 21.59
C CYS A 181 18.25 11.56 22.58
N PRO A 182 18.23 12.89 22.79
CA PRO A 182 17.38 13.51 23.80
C PRO A 182 15.90 13.62 23.39
N THR A 183 15.60 13.59 22.09
CA THR A 183 14.25 13.87 21.59
C THR A 183 13.46 12.58 21.39
N ALA A 184 12.37 12.41 22.15
CA ALA A 184 11.52 11.23 22.09
C ALA A 184 10.58 11.20 20.87
N LEU A 185 10.45 10.03 20.25
CA LEU A 185 9.55 9.72 19.15
C LEU A 185 8.83 8.40 19.48
N PRO A 186 7.53 8.40 19.82
CA PRO A 186 6.81 7.17 20.11
C PRO A 186 6.94 6.12 18.99
N ARG A 187 7.01 6.60 17.75
CA ARG A 187 7.37 5.83 16.56
C ARG A 187 8.09 6.72 15.56
N LEU A 188 9.13 6.19 14.92
CA LEU A 188 9.82 6.78 13.77
C LEU A 188 9.77 5.79 12.60
N CYS A 189 9.45 6.26 11.40
CA CYS A 189 9.52 5.46 10.18
C CYS A 189 10.60 5.99 9.26
N LEU A 190 11.59 5.14 8.94
CA LEU A 190 12.55 5.39 7.88
C LEU A 190 12.01 4.72 6.60
N VAL A 191 11.65 5.55 5.62
CA VAL A 191 11.10 5.11 4.35
C VAL A 191 12.25 5.05 3.35
N LEU A 192 12.66 3.84 2.96
CA LEU A 192 13.84 3.60 2.15
C LEU A 192 13.43 3.13 0.74
N THR A 193 14.07 3.72 -0.26
CA THR A 193 14.00 3.26 -1.64
C THR A 193 15.28 2.48 -1.95
N LEU A 194 15.18 1.17 -1.89
CA LEU A 194 16.29 0.23 -2.05
C LEU A 194 16.02 -0.76 -3.19
N ASP A 195 17.05 -1.21 -3.88
CA ASP A 195 16.97 -2.38 -4.75
C ASP A 195 16.94 -3.70 -3.94
N GLY A 196 16.69 -4.83 -4.61
CA GLY A 196 16.60 -6.13 -3.92
C GLY A 196 17.89 -6.54 -3.20
N ALA A 197 19.05 -6.26 -3.77
CA ALA A 197 20.35 -6.61 -3.16
C ALA A 197 20.65 -5.73 -1.94
N GLU A 198 20.22 -4.47 -1.96
CA GLU A 198 20.34 -3.55 -0.82
C GLU A 198 19.39 -3.90 0.31
N ILE A 199 18.17 -4.37 0.00
CA ILE A 199 17.24 -4.91 0.99
C ILE A 199 17.86 -6.12 1.68
N ASP A 200 18.38 -7.08 0.89
CA ASP A 200 19.05 -8.27 1.42
C ASP A 200 20.26 -7.88 2.28
N GLY A 201 21.07 -6.91 1.83
CA GLY A 201 22.21 -6.38 2.57
C GLY A 201 21.83 -5.70 3.89
N LEU A 202 20.71 -4.96 3.92
CA LEU A 202 20.19 -4.36 5.15
C LEU A 202 19.77 -5.44 6.15
N VAL A 203 18.97 -6.41 5.71
CA VAL A 203 18.51 -7.51 6.57
C VAL A 203 19.70 -8.30 7.11
N GLN A 204 20.66 -8.64 6.25
CA GLN A 204 21.89 -9.32 6.66
C GLN A 204 22.71 -8.50 7.65
N SER A 205 22.75 -7.17 7.51
CA SER A 205 23.46 -6.29 8.45
C SER A 205 22.82 -6.34 9.84
N PHE A 206 21.49 -6.35 9.94
CA PHE A 206 20.79 -6.52 11.21
C PHE A 206 21.01 -7.91 11.82
N ASP A 207 20.90 -8.97 11.00
CA ASP A 207 21.12 -10.35 11.46
C ASP A 207 22.58 -10.54 11.93
N ALA A 208 23.56 -10.02 11.20
CA ALA A 208 24.98 -10.05 11.58
C ALA A 208 25.26 -9.23 12.83
N PHE A 209 24.65 -8.05 12.97
CA PHE A 209 24.81 -7.21 14.15
C PHE A 209 24.23 -7.87 15.40
N ALA A 210 23.13 -8.62 15.29
CA ALA A 210 22.55 -9.33 16.42
C ALA A 210 23.48 -10.43 16.99
N HIS A 211 24.32 -11.04 16.14
CA HIS A 211 25.14 -12.21 16.50
C HIS A 211 26.66 -11.93 16.56
N SER A 212 27.10 -10.71 16.26
CA SER A 212 28.53 -10.37 16.21
C SER A 212 28.99 -9.55 17.41
N ALA A 213 30.30 -9.59 17.68
CA ALA A 213 30.96 -8.70 18.65
C ALA A 213 31.35 -7.33 18.04
N ALA A 214 30.95 -7.04 16.80
CA ALA A 214 31.28 -5.78 16.15
C ALA A 214 30.55 -4.61 16.85
N ASP A 215 31.26 -3.49 17.02
CA ASP A 215 30.70 -2.26 17.61
C ASP A 215 29.79 -1.52 16.64
N ALA A 216 30.03 -1.67 15.33
CA ALA A 216 29.21 -1.09 14.29
C ALA A 216 29.21 -1.92 12.99
N ILE A 217 28.08 -1.87 12.26
CA ILE A 217 27.95 -2.42 10.90
C ILE A 217 27.26 -1.36 10.03
N THR A 218 27.86 -1.04 8.88
CA THR A 218 27.37 0.00 7.97
C THR A 218 26.90 -0.58 6.65
N LEU A 219 25.70 -0.20 6.24
CA LEU A 219 25.22 -0.32 4.87
C LEU A 219 25.31 1.05 4.19
N THR A 220 25.96 1.12 3.03
CA THR A 220 25.98 2.32 2.18
C THR A 220 25.15 2.05 0.94
N VAL A 221 24.27 3.01 0.63
CA VAL A 221 23.37 2.96 -0.53
C VAL A 221 23.74 4.11 -1.46
N ASP A 222 23.89 3.79 -2.75
CA ASP A 222 24.18 4.77 -3.80
C ASP A 222 23.28 4.51 -5.01
N THR A 223 22.28 5.36 -5.15
CA THR A 223 21.25 5.23 -6.18
C THR A 223 21.72 5.52 -7.59
N THR A 224 22.96 6.01 -7.75
CA THR A 224 23.57 6.23 -9.07
C THR A 224 24.21 4.97 -9.66
N LEU A 225 24.53 3.98 -8.83
CA LEU A 225 25.28 2.80 -9.28
C LEU A 225 24.39 1.81 -10.05
N ARG A 226 23.10 1.74 -9.73
CA ARG A 226 22.14 0.82 -10.34
C ARG A 226 20.74 1.44 -10.40
N PRO A 227 19.87 0.99 -11.34
CA PRO A 227 18.50 1.47 -11.41
C PRO A 227 17.73 1.14 -10.12
N HIS A 228 17.28 2.16 -9.42
CA HIS A 228 16.45 2.00 -8.22
C HIS A 228 14.96 1.99 -8.58
N PRO A 229 14.13 1.31 -7.79
CA PRO A 229 12.68 1.37 -7.94
C PRO A 229 12.19 2.82 -7.83
N PRO A 230 11.19 3.25 -8.63
CA PRO A 230 10.67 4.62 -8.58
C PRO A 230 9.76 4.87 -7.37
N ARG A 231 9.80 4.00 -6.36
CA ARG A 231 8.92 3.98 -5.20
C ARG A 231 9.63 3.36 -4.01
N PRO A 232 9.26 3.71 -2.77
CA PRO A 232 9.79 3.05 -1.59
C PRO A 232 9.57 1.54 -1.65
N THR A 233 10.56 0.80 -1.20
CA THR A 233 10.55 -0.67 -1.18
C THR A 233 10.68 -1.22 0.22
N LEU A 234 11.18 -0.43 1.16
CA LEU A 234 11.37 -0.86 2.53
C LEU A 234 10.95 0.22 3.53
N VAL A 235 10.32 -0.20 4.61
CA VAL A 235 10.05 0.66 5.77
C VAL A 235 10.69 0.06 7.00
N LEU A 236 11.57 0.83 7.63
CA LEU A 236 12.14 0.50 8.93
C LEU A 236 11.38 1.29 10.00
N ALA A 237 10.46 0.61 10.68
CA ALA A 237 9.65 1.17 11.75
C ALA A 237 10.36 0.97 13.10
N LEU A 238 10.67 2.07 13.77
CA LEU A 238 11.33 2.08 15.08
C LEU A 238 10.33 2.49 16.14
N GLU A 239 10.04 1.60 17.08
CA GLU A 239 9.11 1.83 18.19
C GLU A 239 9.85 2.37 19.42
N HIS A 240 9.20 3.30 20.14
CA HIS A 240 9.77 3.98 21.31
C HIS A 240 11.17 4.53 21.02
N ALA A 241 11.27 5.27 19.93
CA ALA A 241 12.51 5.79 19.41
C ALA A 241 12.91 7.10 20.07
N PHE A 242 14.19 7.43 19.99
CA PHE A 242 14.76 8.70 20.40
C PHE A 242 15.79 9.12 19.37
N HIS A 243 15.91 10.42 19.11
CA HIS A 243 16.86 10.94 18.14
C HIS A 243 17.64 12.16 18.64
N GLY A 244 18.77 12.41 18.01
CA GLY A 244 19.59 13.59 18.20
C GLY A 244 20.67 13.73 17.12
N PRO A 245 21.35 14.88 17.07
CA PRO A 245 22.46 15.08 16.14
C PRO A 245 23.67 14.24 16.54
N GLY A 246 24.42 13.76 15.56
CA GLY A 246 25.69 13.08 15.73
C GLY A 246 26.83 13.79 15.01
N PRO A 247 28.07 13.28 15.16
CA PRO A 247 29.24 13.84 14.49
C PRO A 247 29.10 13.74 12.96
N GLY A 248 29.74 14.66 12.23
CA GLY A 248 29.79 14.61 10.76
C GLY A 248 28.45 14.76 10.05
N GLY A 249 27.46 15.42 10.68
CA GLY A 249 26.12 15.58 10.12
C GLY A 249 25.27 14.31 10.18
N THR A 250 25.68 13.30 10.95
CA THR A 250 24.87 12.10 11.18
C THR A 250 23.68 12.41 12.08
N ILE A 251 22.61 11.63 11.94
CA ILE A 251 21.50 11.60 12.90
C ILE A 251 21.61 10.31 13.70
N GLN A 252 21.67 10.42 15.02
CA GLN A 252 21.74 9.29 15.95
C GLN A 252 20.33 8.90 16.40
N LEU A 253 20.07 7.60 16.44
CA LEU A 253 18.79 7.02 16.77
C LEU A 253 18.96 5.89 17.77
N ARG A 254 18.07 5.85 18.77
CA ARG A 254 17.87 4.70 19.68
C ARG A 254 16.43 4.25 19.58
N TYR A 255 16.17 2.96 19.75
CA TYR A 255 14.84 2.39 19.65
C TYR A 255 14.69 1.16 20.55
N ALA A 256 13.45 0.83 20.95
CA ALA A 256 13.15 -0.35 21.76
C ALA A 256 12.84 -1.59 20.90
N GLU A 257 12.32 -1.38 19.70
CA GLU A 257 12.05 -2.43 18.71
C GLU A 257 12.17 -1.84 17.31
N ALA A 258 12.75 -2.59 16.39
CA ALA A 258 12.75 -2.25 14.97
C ALA A 258 12.03 -3.32 14.15
N ARG A 259 11.16 -2.91 13.24
CA ARG A 259 10.50 -3.80 12.28
C ARG A 259 10.91 -3.43 10.88
N ILE A 260 11.48 -4.39 10.17
CA ILE A 260 11.87 -4.26 8.76
C ILE A 260 10.71 -4.77 7.92
N TRP A 261 10.00 -3.86 7.27
CA TRP A 261 8.90 -4.19 6.38
C TRP A 261 9.40 -4.18 4.94
N ASP A 262 9.26 -5.31 4.27
CA ASP A 262 9.20 -5.33 2.81
C ASP A 262 7.84 -4.71 2.43
N VAL A 263 7.88 -3.59 1.73
CA VAL A 263 6.68 -2.92 1.21
C VAL A 263 6.58 -3.04 -0.31
N VAL A 264 7.36 -3.95 -0.91
CA VAL A 264 7.21 -4.30 -2.32
C VAL A 264 5.78 -4.82 -2.55
N PRO A 265 5.02 -4.25 -3.50
CA PRO A 265 3.56 -4.41 -3.54
C PRO A 265 3.05 -5.83 -3.74
N GLU A 266 3.85 -6.73 -4.32
CA GLU A 266 3.39 -8.10 -4.60
C GLU A 266 3.26 -8.96 -3.34
N ARG A 267 4.04 -8.68 -2.29
CA ARG A 267 4.07 -9.43 -1.02
C ARG A 267 4.60 -8.57 0.13
N PRO A 268 3.85 -7.58 0.63
CA PRO A 268 4.30 -6.85 1.80
C PRO A 268 4.22 -7.73 3.03
N HIS A 269 5.33 -7.82 3.76
CA HIS A 269 5.43 -8.62 4.97
C HIS A 269 6.57 -8.10 5.83
N VAL A 270 6.56 -8.47 7.11
CA VAL A 270 7.69 -8.21 7.99
C VAL A 270 8.80 -9.17 7.61
N LEU A 271 9.93 -8.63 7.16
CA LEU A 271 11.15 -9.39 6.91
C LEU A 271 11.78 -9.81 8.23
N ARG A 272 11.87 -8.86 9.17
CA ARG A 272 12.50 -9.06 10.49
C ARG A 272 11.89 -8.17 11.56
N ILE A 273 11.95 -8.67 12.79
CA ILE A 273 11.74 -7.90 14.02
C ILE A 273 13.06 -7.98 14.80
N CYS A 274 13.62 -6.83 15.12
CA CYS A 274 14.88 -6.71 15.81
C CYS A 274 14.64 -6.11 17.21
N PRO A 275 15.36 -6.59 18.24
CA PRO A 275 15.26 -6.05 19.58
C PRO A 275 15.85 -4.63 19.66
N ALA A 276 15.77 -4.02 20.84
CA ALA A 276 16.28 -2.69 21.11
C ALA A 276 17.72 -2.48 20.60
N GLY A 277 17.98 -1.31 20.05
CA GLY A 277 19.26 -1.00 19.44
C GLY A 277 19.47 0.49 19.19
N ALA A 278 20.58 0.78 18.53
CA ALA A 278 20.89 2.11 18.06
C ALA A 278 21.38 2.07 16.62
N LEU A 279 21.10 3.14 15.88
CA LEU A 279 21.56 3.32 14.52
C LEU A 279 21.91 4.78 14.27
N SER A 280 22.77 5.03 13.29
CA SER A 280 23.06 6.35 12.77
C SER A 280 22.83 6.41 11.27
N ILE A 281 22.27 7.50 10.79
CA ILE A 281 22.10 7.75 9.35
C ILE A 281 22.87 8.99 8.93
N GLN A 282 23.53 8.90 7.78
CA GLN A 282 24.27 10.01 7.18
C GLN A 282 23.91 10.13 5.70
N VAL A 283 23.59 11.34 5.25
CA VAL A 283 23.53 11.67 3.82
C VAL A 283 24.95 12.00 3.36
N LEU A 284 25.37 11.42 2.23
CA LEU A 284 26.75 11.48 1.72
C LEU A 284 26.85 12.35 0.47
#